data_AF-A0A2Z7C8M4-F1
#
_entry.id   AF-A0A2Z7C8M4-F1
#
_cell.length_a   1.000
_cell.length_b   1.000
_cell.length_c   1.000
_cell.angle_alpha   90.00
_cell.angle_beta   90.00
_cell.angle_gamma   90.00
#
_symmetry.space_group_name_H-M   'P 1'
#
loop_
_entity.id
_entity.type
_entity.pdbx_description
1 polymer ?
#
loop_
_entity_poly.entity_id
_entity_poly.type
_entity_poly.pdbx_seq_one_letter_code
_entity_poly.pdbx_strand_id
1 'polypeptide(L)'
;MQAHLAAQDDYIWSVITDGPVKITKINIAFATTDGAPEYVEKRRHEYTNEEKKKANLDNVARDILYKTLDKNMFSKIKTCATIKEIWEKLIQICEGNDETKENKITVAQQKYKSIKMREGETMSEFDERFSAVVIELTSLGKEYSNRELALKVMRALPREWDVKTVAMREYKDLNKLELHDLLQILKLTSLNWRPDLRHRQLHNQPRLLPQHLNCVLQTRSNLQNNSVMMQCPSSLRSLGNS
;
A
#
# COMPACT_ATOMS: atom_id res chain seq x y z
N MET A 1 11.00 12.82 -22.34
CA MET A 1 10.57 12.29 -23.65
C MET A 1 9.36 13.05 -24.18
N GLN A 2 8.23 13.10 -23.48
CA GLN A 2 7.02 13.83 -23.92
C GLN A 2 7.29 15.28 -24.35
N ALA A 3 8.05 16.07 -23.57
CA ALA A 3 8.40 17.44 -23.93
C ALA A 3 9.23 17.56 -25.23
N HIS A 4 10.05 16.55 -25.55
CA HIS A 4 10.84 16.54 -26.79
C HIS A 4 9.96 16.22 -28.01
N LEU A 5 8.98 15.33 -27.85
CA LEU A 5 8.03 14.98 -28.90
C LEU A 5 7.04 16.11 -29.18
N ALA A 6 6.55 16.78 -28.13
CA ALA A 6 5.68 17.95 -28.25
C ALA A 6 6.36 19.11 -28.99
N ALA A 7 7.68 19.29 -28.81
CA ALA A 7 8.43 20.29 -29.58
C ALA A 7 8.48 20.01 -31.09
N GLN A 8 8.18 18.78 -31.51
CA GLN A 8 8.20 18.37 -32.91
C GLN A 8 6.82 18.41 -33.56
N ASP A 9 5.80 17.88 -32.88
CA ASP A 9 4.38 18.01 -33.23
C ASP A 9 3.52 17.62 -32.02
N ASP A 10 2.57 18.47 -31.64
CA ASP A 10 1.72 18.28 -30.45
C ASP A 10 0.89 16.98 -30.51
N TYR A 11 0.59 16.46 -31.70
CA TYR A 11 -0.21 15.24 -31.87
C TYR A 11 0.60 13.95 -31.78
N ILE A 12 1.94 14.00 -31.80
CA ILE A 12 2.78 12.79 -31.72
C ILE A 12 2.50 12.02 -30.43
N TRP A 13 2.32 12.73 -29.31
CA TRP A 13 2.01 12.08 -28.03
C TRP A 13 0.67 11.35 -28.06
N SER A 14 -0.38 11.96 -28.64
CA SER A 14 -1.67 11.32 -28.81
C SER A 14 -1.58 10.07 -29.70
N VAL A 15 -0.75 10.08 -30.73
CA VAL A 15 -0.56 8.88 -31.58
C VAL A 15 0.15 7.75 -30.83
N ILE A 16 1.04 8.09 -29.89
CA ILE A 16 1.72 7.13 -29.00
C ILE A 16 0.74 6.49 -28.01
N THR A 17 -0.17 7.26 -27.40
CA THR A 17 -1.09 6.76 -26.39
C THR A 17 -2.36 6.14 -26.98
N ASP A 18 -2.94 6.79 -27.99
CA ASP A 18 -4.28 6.48 -28.49
C ASP A 18 -4.23 5.62 -29.75
N GLY A 19 -3.14 5.73 -30.52
CA GLY A 19 -2.86 4.98 -31.74
C GLY A 19 -2.92 5.86 -32.99
N PRO A 20 -2.73 5.26 -34.18
CA PRO A 20 -2.71 5.98 -35.45
C PRO A 20 -3.99 6.80 -35.69
N VAL A 21 -3.83 8.03 -36.18
CA VAL A 21 -4.96 8.91 -36.51
C VAL A 21 -5.77 8.31 -37.66
N LYS A 22 -7.04 8.01 -37.41
CA LYS A 22 -8.01 7.58 -38.44
C LYS A 22 -8.60 8.80 -39.14
N ILE A 23 -8.40 8.92 -40.44
CA ILE A 23 -8.95 10.02 -41.23
C ILE A 23 -10.34 9.62 -41.75
N THR A 24 -11.38 10.35 -41.37
CA THR A 24 -12.78 10.02 -41.68
C THR A 24 -13.46 11.10 -42.53
N LYS A 25 -14.53 10.72 -43.26
CA LYS A 25 -15.45 11.59 -44.00
C LYS A 25 -16.90 11.26 -43.63
N ILE A 26 -17.78 12.22 -43.83
CA ILE A 26 -19.22 12.02 -43.66
C ILE A 26 -19.72 11.05 -44.75
N ASN A 27 -20.48 10.05 -44.34
CA ASN A 27 -21.14 9.10 -45.22
C ASN A 27 -22.41 9.74 -45.80
N ILE A 28 -22.30 10.30 -46.99
CA ILE A 28 -23.41 10.96 -47.69
C ILE A 28 -24.40 9.95 -48.29
N ALA A 29 -24.05 8.65 -48.31
CA ALA A 29 -24.87 7.60 -48.91
C ALA A 29 -25.95 7.04 -47.95
N PHE A 30 -25.81 7.22 -46.64
CA PHE A 30 -26.75 6.79 -45.61
C PHE A 30 -27.00 7.94 -44.64
N ALA A 31 -27.85 8.88 -45.03
CA ALA A 31 -28.45 9.77 -44.04
C ALA A 31 -29.46 8.95 -43.23
N THR A 32 -29.08 8.50 -42.04
CA THR A 32 -30.02 7.87 -41.10
C THR A 32 -31.13 8.86 -40.76
N THR A 33 -32.36 8.35 -40.65
CA THR A 33 -33.59 9.10 -40.35
C THR A 33 -33.54 9.94 -39.06
N ASP A 34 -32.53 9.73 -38.21
CA ASP A 34 -32.38 10.35 -36.89
C ASP A 34 -31.36 11.51 -36.85
N GLY A 35 -30.85 11.97 -38.00
CA GLY A 35 -30.15 13.26 -38.11
C GLY A 35 -28.69 13.32 -37.62
N ALA A 36 -28.12 12.23 -37.11
CA ALA A 36 -26.69 12.18 -36.79
C ALA A 36 -25.86 11.81 -38.05
N PRO A 37 -24.76 12.55 -38.35
CA PRO A 37 -23.87 12.19 -39.45
C PRO A 37 -23.08 10.92 -39.13
N GLU A 38 -23.15 9.92 -40.00
CA GLU A 38 -22.30 8.73 -39.95
C GLU A 38 -20.92 9.05 -40.56
N TYR A 39 -19.83 8.61 -39.92
CA TYR A 39 -18.46 8.85 -40.38
C TYR A 39 -17.82 7.55 -40.86
N VAL A 40 -17.27 7.56 -42.07
CA VAL A 40 -16.55 6.43 -42.69
C VAL A 40 -15.08 6.78 -42.93
N GLU A 41 -14.20 5.79 -42.86
CA GLU A 41 -12.76 6.00 -43.11
C GLU A 41 -12.51 6.42 -44.56
N LYS A 42 -11.74 7.51 -44.75
CA LYS A 42 -11.33 7.98 -46.07
C LYS A 42 -10.33 7.00 -46.69
N ARG A 43 -10.36 6.85 -48.02
CA ARG A 43 -9.29 6.12 -48.72
C ARG A 43 -8.03 7.00 -48.81
N ARG A 44 -6.84 6.40 -48.72
CA ARG A 44 -5.55 7.15 -48.74
C ARG A 44 -5.37 8.13 -49.92
N HIS A 45 -5.96 7.86 -51.09
CA HIS A 45 -5.85 8.77 -52.25
C HIS A 45 -6.75 10.01 -52.14
N GLU A 46 -7.74 10.00 -51.25
CA GLU A 46 -8.66 11.12 -50.99
C GLU A 46 -8.09 12.10 -49.94
N TYR A 47 -6.95 11.79 -49.34
CA TYR A 47 -6.38 12.58 -48.26
C TYR A 47 -5.85 13.92 -48.77
N THR A 48 -6.17 15.00 -48.06
CA THR A 48 -5.48 16.28 -48.25
C THR A 48 -4.02 16.16 -47.80
N ASN A 49 -3.21 17.17 -48.12
CA ASN A 49 -1.80 17.18 -47.69
C ASN A 49 -1.68 17.19 -46.16
N GLU A 50 -2.58 17.86 -45.46
CA GLU A 50 -2.66 17.92 -44.00
C GLU A 50 -3.06 16.56 -43.42
N GLU A 51 -4.01 15.86 -44.04
CA GLU A 51 -4.45 14.52 -43.62
C GLU A 51 -3.35 13.48 -43.83
N LYS A 52 -2.60 13.58 -44.94
CA LYS A 52 -1.41 12.74 -45.17
C LYS A 52 -0.34 12.96 -44.09
N LYS A 53 -0.11 14.21 -43.68
CA LYS A 53 0.81 14.52 -42.57
C LYS A 53 0.35 13.88 -41.27
N LYS A 54 -0.93 14.01 -40.92
CA LYS A 54 -1.52 13.39 -39.72
C LYS A 54 -1.42 11.86 -39.74
N ALA A 55 -1.75 11.24 -40.87
CA ALA A 55 -1.64 9.79 -41.03
C ALA A 55 -0.18 9.28 -40.95
N ASN A 56 0.80 10.15 -41.24
CA ASN A 56 2.22 9.81 -41.18
C ASN A 56 2.83 9.99 -39.78
N LEU A 57 2.11 10.58 -38.82
CA LEU A 57 2.64 10.81 -37.46
C LEU A 57 3.06 9.51 -36.76
N ASP A 58 2.37 8.40 -37.02
CA ASP A 58 2.77 7.08 -36.49
C ASP A 58 4.17 6.67 -36.96
N ASN A 59 4.46 6.85 -38.26
CA ASN A 59 5.78 6.57 -38.83
C ASN A 59 6.87 7.50 -38.27
N VAL A 60 6.54 8.78 -38.09
CA VAL A 60 7.47 9.77 -37.52
C VAL A 60 7.80 9.39 -36.08
N ALA A 61 6.79 9.07 -35.27
CA ALA A 61 6.95 8.66 -33.88
C ALA A 61 7.78 7.36 -33.78
N ARG A 62 7.54 6.39 -34.66
CA ARG A 62 8.34 5.16 -34.79
C ARG A 62 9.80 5.44 -35.11
N ASP A 63 10.09 6.30 -36.09
CA ASP A 63 11.45 6.63 -36.48
C ASP A 63 12.24 7.29 -35.33
N ILE A 64 11.62 8.26 -34.65
CA ILE A 64 12.22 8.91 -33.47
C ILE A 64 12.55 7.87 -32.41
N LEU A 65 11.58 7.02 -32.09
CA LEU A 65 11.73 6.03 -31.03
C LEU A 65 12.81 4.99 -31.41
N TYR A 66 12.83 4.49 -32.64
CA TYR A 66 13.87 3.58 -33.11
C TYR A 66 15.28 4.19 -33.07
N LYS A 67 15.43 5.50 -33.34
CA LYS A 67 16.72 6.19 -33.22
C LYS A 67 17.19 6.33 -31.77
N THR A 68 16.27 6.36 -30.81
CA THR A 68 16.61 6.48 -29.38
C THR A 68 16.91 5.14 -28.71
N LEU A 69 16.49 4.02 -29.30
CA LEU A 69 16.62 2.70 -28.69
C LEU A 69 17.93 2.01 -29.04
N ASP A 70 18.42 1.20 -28.10
CA ASP A 70 19.56 0.32 -28.35
C ASP A 70 19.16 -0.92 -29.15
N LYS A 71 20.16 -1.66 -29.65
CA LYS A 71 19.95 -2.84 -30.49
C LYS A 71 19.16 -3.94 -29.76
N ASN A 72 19.34 -4.06 -28.45
CA ASN A 72 18.67 -5.08 -27.63
C ASN A 72 17.17 -4.80 -27.54
N MET A 73 16.77 -3.58 -27.16
CA MET A 73 15.36 -3.18 -27.07
C MET A 73 14.71 -3.23 -28.45
N PHE A 74 15.38 -2.73 -29.49
CA PHE A 74 14.87 -2.77 -30.87
C PHE A 74 14.50 -4.19 -31.32
N SER A 75 15.34 -5.18 -31.01
CA SER A 75 15.10 -6.58 -31.41
C SER A 75 13.80 -7.17 -30.87
N LYS A 76 13.32 -6.67 -29.72
CA LYS A 76 12.13 -7.15 -29.01
C LYS A 76 10.82 -6.50 -29.51
N ILE A 77 10.93 -5.32 -30.10
CA ILE A 77 9.77 -4.51 -30.53
C ILE A 77 9.63 -4.44 -32.06
N LYS A 78 10.61 -4.92 -32.83
CA LYS A 78 10.63 -4.82 -34.31
C LYS A 78 9.40 -5.41 -35.02
N THR A 79 8.67 -6.30 -34.36
CA THR A 79 7.47 -6.96 -34.90
C THR A 79 6.18 -6.16 -34.71
N CYS A 80 6.22 -5.07 -33.94
CA CYS A 80 5.05 -4.26 -33.64
C CYS A 80 4.70 -3.35 -34.82
N ALA A 81 3.40 -3.26 -35.14
CA ALA A 81 2.90 -2.58 -36.33
C ALA A 81 2.72 -1.08 -36.11
N THR A 82 2.29 -0.67 -34.92
CA THR A 82 2.01 0.73 -34.58
C THR A 82 2.97 1.28 -33.52
N ILE A 83 3.11 2.59 -33.42
CA ILE A 83 3.90 3.19 -32.34
C ILE A 83 3.32 2.87 -30.96
N LYS A 84 1.99 2.77 -30.88
CA LYS A 84 1.29 2.43 -29.64
C LYS A 84 1.68 1.05 -29.13
N GLU A 85 1.64 0.04 -29.99
CA GLU A 85 2.08 -1.32 -29.63
C GLU A 85 3.54 -1.35 -29.19
N ILE A 86 4.40 -0.57 -29.87
CA ILE A 86 5.80 -0.44 -29.48
C ILE A 86 5.91 0.18 -28.08
N TRP A 87 5.19 1.27 -27.83
CA TRP A 87 5.20 1.98 -26.57
C TRP A 87 4.71 1.10 -25.41
N GLU A 88 3.59 0.41 -25.60
CA GLU A 88 3.05 -0.56 -24.63
C GLU A 88 4.06 -1.68 -24.34
N LYS A 89 4.70 -2.22 -25.38
CA LYS A 89 5.71 -3.27 -25.22
C LYS A 89 6.99 -2.76 -24.55
N LEU A 90 7.37 -1.51 -24.79
CA LEU A 90 8.49 -0.87 -24.09
C LEU A 90 8.19 -0.68 -22.60
N ILE A 91 6.99 -0.22 -22.26
CA ILE A 91 6.53 -0.15 -20.87
C ILE A 91 6.64 -1.53 -20.24
N GLN A 92 6.14 -2.58 -20.91
CA GLN A 92 6.24 -3.97 -20.43
C GLN A 92 7.69 -4.46 -20.25
N ILE A 93 8.61 -4.09 -21.15
CA ILE A 93 10.02 -4.48 -21.03
C ILE A 93 10.72 -3.74 -19.89
N CYS A 94 10.42 -2.46 -19.70
CA CYS A 94 11.06 -1.60 -18.70
C CYS A 94 10.51 -1.83 -17.27
N GLU A 95 9.19 -2.02 -17.14
CA GLU A 95 8.54 -2.28 -15.85
C GLU A 95 8.57 -3.76 -15.45
N GLY A 96 8.75 -4.65 -16.44
CA GLY A 96 8.58 -6.10 -16.34
C GLY A 96 7.21 -6.54 -16.86
N ASN A 97 7.08 -7.78 -17.34
CA ASN A 97 5.75 -8.33 -17.65
C ASN A 97 4.91 -8.45 -16.36
N ASP A 98 3.58 -8.48 -16.47
CA ASP A 98 2.69 -8.60 -15.30
C ASP A 98 3.07 -9.77 -14.39
N GLU A 99 3.58 -10.86 -14.98
CA GLU A 99 4.12 -12.01 -14.26
C GLU A 99 5.34 -11.66 -13.37
N THR A 100 6.26 -10.80 -13.83
CA THR A 100 7.38 -10.31 -13.03
C THR A 100 6.90 -9.41 -11.89
N LYS A 101 5.85 -8.61 -12.13
CA LYS A 101 5.23 -7.76 -11.09
C LYS A 101 4.53 -8.60 -10.02
N GLU A 102 3.73 -9.59 -10.43
CA GLU A 102 3.08 -10.54 -9.54
C GLU A 102 4.10 -11.39 -8.77
N ASN A 103 5.19 -11.80 -9.41
CA ASN A 103 6.28 -12.51 -8.74
C ASN A 103 6.97 -11.61 -7.69
N LYS A 104 7.25 -10.34 -8.01
CA LYS A 104 7.80 -9.37 -7.04
C LYS A 104 6.87 -9.17 -5.85
N ILE A 105 5.56 -9.00 -6.09
CA ILE A 105 4.55 -8.90 -5.03
C ILE A 105 4.53 -10.17 -4.19
N THR A 106 4.52 -11.35 -4.81
CA THR A 106 4.48 -12.64 -4.13
C THR A 106 5.71 -12.84 -3.24
N VAL A 107 6.91 -12.52 -3.75
CA VAL A 107 8.16 -12.60 -2.98
C VAL A 107 8.15 -11.61 -1.81
N ALA A 108 7.77 -10.36 -2.04
CA ALA A 108 7.68 -9.35 -0.98
C ALA A 108 6.64 -9.73 0.09
N GLN A 109 5.49 -10.27 -0.31
CA GLN A 109 4.48 -10.77 0.61
C GLN A 109 4.98 -11.99 1.40
N GLN A 110 5.75 -12.88 0.78
CA GLN A 110 6.37 -14.00 1.48
C GLN A 110 7.38 -13.53 2.51
N LYS A 111 8.25 -12.56 2.16
CA LYS A 111 9.17 -11.90 3.11
C LYS A 111 8.39 -11.31 4.29
N TYR A 112 7.31 -10.56 4.01
CA TYR A 112 6.47 -9.99 5.05
C TYR A 112 5.85 -11.08 5.93
N LYS A 113 5.26 -12.13 5.35
CA LYS A 113 4.65 -13.23 6.11
C LYS A 113 5.67 -13.96 6.98
N SER A 114 6.88 -14.20 6.47
CA SER A 114 7.93 -14.95 7.19
C SER A 114 8.76 -14.10 8.15
N ILE A 115 8.66 -12.76 8.09
CA ILE A 115 9.49 -11.89 8.92
C ILE A 115 9.27 -12.15 10.41
N LYS A 116 10.39 -12.36 11.09
CA LYS A 116 10.52 -12.50 12.53
C LYS A 116 11.81 -11.79 12.97
N MET A 117 11.84 -11.37 14.22
CA MET A 117 13.06 -10.92 14.86
C MET A 117 13.98 -12.12 15.06
N ARG A 118 15.24 -11.99 14.64
CA ARG A 118 16.24 -13.04 14.71
C ARG A 118 16.85 -13.09 16.12
N GLU A 119 17.45 -14.22 16.46
CA GLU A 119 18.20 -14.32 17.72
C GLU A 119 19.43 -13.39 17.68
N GLY A 120 19.65 -12.64 18.75
CA GLY A 120 20.73 -11.66 18.84
C GLY A 120 20.51 -10.36 18.04
N GLU A 121 19.42 -10.25 17.28
CA GLU A 121 19.07 -9.03 16.56
C GLU A 121 18.55 -7.96 17.52
N THR A 122 18.95 -6.71 17.32
CA THR A 122 18.43 -5.57 18.07
C THR A 122 17.07 -5.12 17.53
N MET A 123 16.28 -4.45 18.37
CA MET A 123 14.98 -3.91 17.93
C MET A 123 15.12 -2.91 16.76
N SER A 124 16.22 -2.16 16.69
CA SER A 124 16.48 -1.23 15.58
C SER A 124 16.78 -1.94 14.27
N GLU A 125 17.60 -2.99 14.28
CA GLU A 125 17.86 -3.79 13.07
C GLU A 125 16.59 -4.49 12.57
N PHE A 126 15.77 -5.00 13.50
CA PHE A 126 14.48 -5.59 13.16
C PHE A 126 13.53 -4.56 12.53
N ASP A 127 13.43 -3.36 13.12
CA ASP A 127 12.66 -2.23 12.59
C ASP A 127 13.08 -1.89 11.17
N GLU A 128 14.38 -1.68 10.92
CA GLU A 128 14.89 -1.35 9.58
C GLU A 128 14.49 -2.41 8.54
N ARG A 129 14.64 -3.71 8.86
CA ARG A 129 14.23 -4.79 7.96
C ARG A 129 12.72 -4.84 7.75
N PHE A 130 11.94 -4.63 8.82
CA PHE A 130 10.49 -4.65 8.74
C PHE A 130 9.96 -3.48 7.89
N SER A 131 10.45 -2.28 8.17
CA SER A 131 10.13 -1.05 7.45
C SER A 131 10.52 -1.15 5.98
N ALA A 132 11.70 -1.71 5.65
CA ALA A 132 12.10 -1.95 4.27
C ALA A 132 11.14 -2.86 3.50
N VAL A 133 10.64 -3.94 4.12
CA VAL A 133 9.66 -4.84 3.50
C VAL A 133 8.30 -4.17 3.32
N VAL A 134 7.87 -3.34 4.29
CA VAL A 134 6.63 -2.58 4.17
C VAL A 134 6.73 -1.55 3.04
N ILE A 135 7.85 -0.83 2.93
CA ILE A 135 8.11 0.12 1.84
C ILE A 135 8.11 -0.59 0.48
N GLU A 136 8.79 -1.73 0.36
CA GLU A 136 8.78 -2.58 -0.84
C GLU A 136 7.33 -2.92 -1.25
N LEU A 137 6.50 -3.37 -0.31
CA LEU A 137 5.09 -3.71 -0.56
C LEU A 137 4.23 -2.51 -0.93
N THR A 138 4.40 -1.37 -0.25
CA THR A 138 3.67 -0.13 -0.56
C THR A 138 4.02 0.36 -1.96
N SER A 139 5.30 0.31 -2.35
CA SER A 139 5.73 0.66 -3.72
C SER A 139 5.14 -0.24 -4.80
N LEU A 140 4.75 -1.46 -4.44
CA LEU A 140 4.06 -2.42 -5.31
C LEU A 140 2.53 -2.29 -5.24
N GLY A 141 2.00 -1.29 -4.54
CA GLY A 141 0.57 -1.00 -4.42
C GLY A 141 -0.17 -1.81 -3.35
N LYS A 142 0.54 -2.41 -2.39
CA LYS A 142 -0.07 -3.07 -1.22
C LYS A 142 -0.09 -2.12 -0.03
N GLU A 143 -1.29 -1.81 0.45
CA GLU A 143 -1.48 -0.99 1.64
C GLU A 143 -1.80 -1.87 2.85
N TYR A 144 -1.33 -1.45 4.02
CA TYR A 144 -1.62 -2.09 5.30
C TYR A 144 -2.12 -1.04 6.28
N SER A 145 -3.17 -1.37 7.01
CA SER A 145 -3.62 -0.55 8.12
C SER A 145 -2.62 -0.56 9.27
N ASN A 146 -2.62 0.50 10.07
CA ASN A 146 -1.86 0.60 11.32
C ASN A 146 -2.04 -0.64 12.20
N ARG A 147 -3.27 -1.13 12.32
CA ARG A 147 -3.59 -2.32 13.11
C ARG A 147 -2.94 -3.59 12.55
N GLU A 148 -2.92 -3.77 11.24
CA GLU A 148 -2.28 -4.94 10.61
C GLU A 148 -0.78 -4.93 10.82
N LEU A 149 -0.13 -3.80 10.60
CA LEU A 149 1.30 -3.62 10.86
C LEU A 149 1.63 -3.86 12.34
N ALA A 150 0.83 -3.30 13.25
CA ALA A 150 1.04 -3.46 14.68
C ALA A 150 0.93 -4.91 15.14
N LEU A 151 -0.14 -5.61 14.74
CA LEU A 151 -0.31 -7.03 15.04
C LEU A 151 0.75 -7.89 14.37
N LYS A 152 1.27 -7.47 13.22
CA LYS A 152 2.35 -8.19 12.55
C LYS A 152 3.66 -8.08 13.33
N VAL A 153 4.06 -6.87 13.73
CA VAL A 153 5.24 -6.64 14.58
C VAL A 153 5.12 -7.45 15.86
N MET A 154 4.01 -7.35 16.59
CA MET A 154 3.81 -8.08 17.85
C MET A 154 3.94 -9.60 17.70
N ARG A 155 3.51 -10.18 16.56
CA ARG A 155 3.66 -11.62 16.27
C ARG A 155 5.05 -12.02 15.78
N ALA A 156 5.84 -11.06 15.31
CA ALA A 156 7.19 -11.27 14.78
C ALA A 156 8.26 -11.20 15.89
N LEU A 157 7.93 -10.65 17.06
CA LEU A 157 8.82 -10.57 18.21
C LEU A 157 9.01 -11.92 18.91
N PRO A 158 10.15 -12.15 19.60
CA PRO A 158 10.38 -13.35 20.40
C PRO A 158 9.43 -13.43 21.60
N ARG A 159 9.24 -14.65 22.16
CA ARG A 159 8.33 -14.91 23.29
C ARG A 159 8.59 -14.05 24.53
N GLU A 160 9.82 -13.58 24.71
CA GLU A 160 10.20 -12.67 25.79
C GLU A 160 9.39 -11.36 25.80
N TRP A 161 8.78 -11.01 24.67
CA TRP A 161 7.95 -9.82 24.49
C TRP A 161 6.46 -10.10 24.70
N ASP A 162 6.03 -11.34 24.93
CA ASP A 162 4.61 -11.72 24.99
C ASP A 162 3.82 -10.91 26.02
N VAL A 163 4.36 -10.77 27.24
CA VAL A 163 3.70 -10.00 28.31
C VAL A 163 3.48 -8.54 27.90
N LYS A 164 4.46 -7.93 27.22
CA LYS A 164 4.38 -6.53 26.76
C LYS A 164 3.39 -6.40 25.61
N THR A 165 3.42 -7.30 24.63
CA THR A 165 2.52 -7.24 23.47
C THR A 165 1.07 -7.54 23.83
N VAL A 166 0.80 -8.38 24.85
CA VAL A 166 -0.54 -8.59 25.40
C VAL A 166 -1.05 -7.29 26.05
N ALA A 167 -0.26 -6.67 26.92
CA ALA A 167 -0.65 -5.38 27.51
C ALA A 167 -0.90 -4.33 26.41
N MET A 168 -0.02 -4.19 25.42
CA MET A 168 -0.24 -3.23 24.34
C MET A 168 -1.55 -3.46 23.57
N ARG A 169 -1.97 -4.73 23.38
CA ARG A 169 -3.27 -5.05 22.75
C ARG A 169 -4.47 -4.65 23.60
N GLU A 170 -4.36 -4.69 24.93
CA GLU A 170 -5.45 -4.37 25.85
C GLU A 170 -5.61 -2.86 26.07
N TYR A 171 -4.51 -2.10 26.07
CA TYR A 171 -4.50 -0.70 26.52
C TYR A 171 -4.31 0.32 25.40
N LYS A 172 -3.96 -0.09 24.17
CA LYS A 172 -3.74 0.84 23.04
C LYS A 172 -4.76 0.60 21.93
N ASP A 173 -5.27 1.70 21.36
CA ASP A 173 -6.04 1.63 20.13
C ASP A 173 -5.10 1.40 18.95
N LEU A 174 -5.02 0.14 18.51
CA LEU A 174 -4.13 -0.26 17.42
C LEU A 174 -4.49 0.36 16.07
N ASN A 175 -5.71 0.87 15.90
CA ASN A 175 -6.08 1.54 14.65
C ASN A 175 -5.43 2.92 14.53
N LYS A 176 -5.14 3.56 15.67
CA LYS A 176 -4.51 4.89 15.75
C LYS A 176 -3.01 4.83 16.04
N LEU A 177 -2.47 3.64 16.30
CA LEU A 177 -1.06 3.46 16.64
C LEU A 177 -0.24 3.27 15.37
N GLU A 178 0.48 4.31 14.96
CA GLU A 178 1.38 4.24 13.81
C GLU A 178 2.56 3.29 14.08
N LEU A 179 3.11 2.73 13.00
CA LEU A 179 4.21 1.76 13.07
C LEU A 179 5.43 2.34 13.81
N HIS A 180 5.77 3.60 13.55
CA HIS A 180 6.87 4.29 14.20
C HIS A 180 6.68 4.37 15.72
N ASP A 181 5.50 4.79 16.18
CA ASP A 181 5.18 4.92 17.60
C ASP A 181 5.22 3.58 18.32
N LEU A 182 4.67 2.53 17.69
CA LEU A 182 4.76 1.16 18.21
C LEU A 182 6.21 0.75 18.42
N LEU A 183 7.06 0.92 17.41
CA LEU A 183 8.46 0.51 17.47
C LEU A 183 9.25 1.36 18.47
N GLN A 184 8.91 2.64 18.62
CA GLN A 184 9.48 3.50 19.65
C GLN A 184 9.10 3.04 21.06
N ILE A 185 7.82 2.71 21.30
CA ILE A 185 7.38 2.14 22.58
C ILE A 185 8.14 0.83 22.86
N LEU A 186 8.27 -0.05 21.86
CA LEU A 186 8.99 -1.31 22.01
C LEU A 186 10.47 -1.07 22.36
N LYS A 187 11.17 -0.17 21.65
CA LYS A 187 12.56 0.22 21.94
C LYS A 187 12.73 0.77 23.36
N LEU A 188 11.85 1.67 23.79
CA LEU A 188 11.89 2.23 25.15
C LEU A 188 11.67 1.15 26.21
N THR A 189 10.76 0.21 25.97
CA THR A 189 10.51 -0.88 26.91
C THR A 189 11.65 -1.91 26.98
N SER A 190 12.47 -2.09 25.93
CA SER A 190 13.69 -2.92 26.03
C SER A 190 14.74 -2.30 26.92
N LEU A 191 14.93 -0.98 26.84
CA LEU A 191 15.95 -0.27 27.64
C LEU A 191 15.65 -0.30 29.14
N ASN A 192 14.37 -0.22 29.51
CA ASN A 192 13.91 -0.33 30.90
C ASN A 192 13.90 -1.77 31.44
N TRP A 193 14.17 -2.78 30.60
CA TRP A 193 14.11 -4.20 30.95
C TRP A 193 15.53 -4.79 31.08
N ARG A 194 16.29 -4.36 32.09
CA ARG A 194 17.53 -5.06 32.47
C ARG A 194 17.20 -6.35 33.25
N PRO A 195 17.69 -7.54 32.82
CA PRO A 195 17.41 -8.81 33.50
C PRO A 195 17.90 -8.85 34.96
N ASP A 196 18.94 -8.08 35.27
CA ASP A 196 19.57 -8.00 36.61
C ASP A 196 18.61 -7.54 37.72
N LEU A 197 17.55 -6.80 37.35
CA LEU A 197 16.58 -6.31 38.32
C LEU A 197 15.60 -7.39 38.80
N ARG A 198 15.52 -8.56 38.15
CA ARG A 198 14.66 -9.66 38.61
C ARG A 198 15.16 -10.31 39.91
N HIS A 199 16.48 -10.46 40.07
CA HIS A 199 17.04 -11.04 41.30
C HIS A 199 17.02 -10.06 42.48
N ARG A 200 17.05 -8.75 42.24
CA ARG A 200 17.01 -7.74 43.31
C ARG A 200 15.59 -7.25 43.66
N GLN A 201 14.61 -7.34 42.76
CA GLN A 201 13.23 -6.91 43.03
C GLN A 201 12.35 -7.98 43.70
N LEU A 202 12.61 -9.28 43.51
CA LEU A 202 11.81 -10.33 44.18
C LEU A 202 12.06 -10.42 45.69
N HIS A 203 13.25 -10.02 46.15
CA HIS A 203 13.64 -10.19 47.55
C HIS A 203 13.48 -8.94 48.42
N ASN A 204 13.16 -7.76 47.85
CA ASN A 204 13.17 -6.54 48.65
C ASN A 204 12.29 -5.36 48.17
N GLN A 205 11.07 -5.58 47.63
CA GLN A 205 10.02 -4.54 47.72
C GLN A 205 8.57 -5.10 47.76
N PRO A 206 7.66 -4.42 48.49
CA PRO A 206 6.23 -4.70 48.48
C PRO A 206 5.63 -4.28 47.13
N ARG A 207 4.62 -5.05 46.68
CA ARG A 207 3.90 -4.93 45.41
C ARG A 207 3.60 -3.47 45.02
N LEU A 208 4.44 -2.89 44.16
CA LEU A 208 4.13 -1.63 43.46
C LEU A 208 4.04 -1.92 41.98
N LEU A 209 2.85 -2.37 41.56
CA LEU A 209 2.43 -2.28 40.17
C LEU A 209 2.41 -0.80 39.77
N PRO A 210 2.88 -0.43 38.56
CA PRO A 210 2.77 0.94 38.06
C PRO A 210 1.30 1.40 38.17
N GLN A 211 1.08 2.61 38.69
CA GLN A 211 -0.27 3.13 39.04
C GLN A 211 -1.28 3.06 37.89
N HIS A 212 -0.82 3.01 36.64
CA HIS A 212 -1.67 2.80 35.45
C HIS A 212 -2.25 1.38 35.30
N LEU A 213 -1.61 0.33 35.84
CA LEU A 213 -2.10 -1.06 35.80
C LEU A 213 -3.11 -1.36 36.92
N ASN A 214 -3.05 -0.65 38.05
CA ASN A 214 -4.04 -0.80 39.13
C ASN A 214 -5.44 -0.32 38.73
N CYS A 215 -5.54 0.71 37.88
CA CYS A 215 -6.82 1.26 37.44
C CYS A 215 -7.72 0.20 36.73
N VAL A 216 -7.11 -0.77 36.04
CA VAL A 216 -7.84 -1.77 35.25
C VAL A 216 -8.22 -3.04 36.02
N LEU A 217 -7.47 -3.39 37.06
CA LEU A 217 -7.92 -4.43 37.99
C LEU A 217 -9.10 -3.94 38.86
N GLN A 218 -9.14 -2.66 39.22
CA GLN A 218 -10.26 -2.07 39.97
C GLN A 218 -11.55 -1.99 39.14
N THR A 219 -11.49 -1.62 37.86
CA THR A 219 -12.68 -1.52 37.00
C THR A 219 -13.28 -2.88 36.64
N ARG A 220 -12.46 -3.93 36.51
CA ARG A 220 -12.95 -5.30 36.24
C ARG A 220 -13.69 -5.92 37.44
N SER A 221 -13.25 -5.61 38.66
CA SER A 221 -13.96 -5.95 39.92
C SER A 221 -15.31 -5.25 40.04
N ASN A 222 -15.37 -3.96 39.70
CA ASN A 222 -16.59 -3.16 39.83
C ASN A 222 -17.67 -3.51 38.80
N LEU A 223 -17.30 -4.01 37.61
CA LEU A 223 -18.25 -4.47 36.60
C LEU A 223 -18.83 -5.87 36.89
N GLN A 224 -18.10 -6.72 37.63
CA GLN A 224 -18.61 -8.02 38.07
C GLN A 224 -19.50 -7.92 39.31
N ASN A 225 -19.30 -6.90 40.16
CA ASN A 225 -20.09 -6.72 41.39
C ASN A 225 -21.39 -5.92 41.19
N ASN A 226 -21.54 -5.15 40.11
CA ASN A 226 -22.75 -4.36 39.86
C ASN A 226 -23.91 -5.13 39.19
N SER A 227 -23.82 -6.46 39.02
CA SER A 227 -24.96 -7.27 38.56
C SER A 227 -25.89 -7.73 39.70
N VAL A 228 -25.61 -7.40 40.96
CA VAL A 228 -26.47 -7.77 42.10
C VAL A 228 -26.67 -6.56 43.01
N MET A 229 -27.61 -5.68 42.65
CA MET A 229 -28.41 -4.85 43.58
C MET A 229 -29.39 -3.99 42.79
N MET A 230 -30.47 -4.61 42.31
CA MET A 230 -31.74 -3.94 42.11
C MET A 230 -32.83 -4.75 42.79
N GLN A 231 -33.05 -4.49 44.09
CA GLN A 231 -34.36 -4.71 44.73
C GLN A 231 -34.65 -3.55 45.70
N CYS A 232 -35.88 -3.05 45.60
CA CYS A 232 -36.41 -1.81 46.16
C CYS A 232 -36.57 -1.81 47.69
N PRO A 233 -36.68 -0.62 48.33
CA PRO A 233 -36.87 -0.48 49.77
C PRO A 233 -38.36 -0.52 50.16
N SER A 234 -38.70 -1.17 51.27
CA SER A 234 -39.98 -0.96 51.96
C SER A 234 -39.83 -1.19 53.46
N SER A 235 -40.01 -0.09 54.21
CA SER A 235 -40.56 -0.01 55.56
C SER A 235 -39.80 -0.68 56.72
N LEU A 236 -39.27 0.14 57.64
CA LEU A 236 -39.66 0.15 59.07
C LEU A 236 -38.84 1.21 59.82
N ARG A 237 -39.52 2.28 60.25
CA ARG A 237 -38.99 3.34 61.11
C ARG A 237 -39.03 2.86 62.56
N SER A 238 -37.96 3.14 63.28
CA SER A 238 -37.61 2.72 64.63
C SER A 238 -38.59 3.10 65.73
N LEU A 239 -38.81 2.18 66.67
CA LEU A 239 -39.13 2.47 68.07
C LEU A 239 -37.82 2.62 68.86
N GLY A 240 -37.77 3.60 69.77
CA GLY A 240 -37.21 3.39 71.11
C GLY A 240 -35.95 4.16 71.53
N ASN A 241 -36.18 5.08 72.48
CA ASN A 241 -35.36 5.50 73.63
C ASN A 241 -34.30 6.59 73.35
N SER A 242 -34.30 7.74 74.01
CA SER A 242 -34.72 8.09 75.39
C SER A 242 -35.47 9.41 75.48
#